data_AF-A0ABD0L8W6-F1
#
_entry.id   AF-A0ABD0L8W6-F1
#
_cell.length_a   1.000
_cell.length_b   1.000
_cell.length_c   1.000
_cell.angle_alpha   90.00
_cell.angle_beta   90.00
_cell.angle_gamma   90.00
#
_symmetry.space_group_name_H-M   'P 1'
#
loop_
_entity.id
_entity.type
_entity.pdbx_description
1 polymer ?
#
loop_
_entity_poly.entity_id
_entity_poly.type
_entity_poly.pdbx_seq_one_letter_code
_entity_poly.pdbx_strand_id
1 'polypeptide(L)'
;MVYMPTQLKNKLLEHFGSHILISSRGKKTNVGTLRTTASKILSQYFDSPQTNDAKTKKLILIQTAAKLTKSNIKGVAASKEVYPGSEDIRLVSKNVDSVQKHFNCF
;
A
#
# COMPACT_ATOMS: atom_id res chain seq x y z
N MET A 1 9.83 17.89 12.50
CA MET A 1 11.09 17.13 12.67
C MET A 1 11.23 16.18 11.50
N VAL A 2 12.35 16.23 10.77
CA VAL A 2 12.67 15.28 9.69
C VAL A 2 13.31 14.06 10.34
N TYR A 3 12.67 12.90 10.24
CA TYR A 3 13.23 11.66 10.76
C TYR A 3 14.17 11.04 9.74
N MET A 4 15.38 10.69 10.16
CA MET A 4 16.25 9.85 9.34
C MET A 4 15.60 8.47 9.14
N PRO A 5 15.80 7.78 8.00
CA PRO A 5 15.13 6.52 7.70
C PRO A 5 15.26 5.45 8.80
N THR A 6 16.41 5.41 9.48
CA THR A 6 16.67 4.54 10.63
C THR A 6 15.83 4.91 11.86
N GLN A 7 15.65 6.19 12.13
CA GLN A 7 14.82 6.70 13.23
C GLN A 7 13.33 6.48 12.96
N LEU A 8 12.90 6.66 11.70
CA LEU A 8 11.52 6.43 11.29
C LEU A 8 11.11 4.97 11.48
N LYS A 9 11.98 4.02 11.09
CA LYS A 9 11.74 2.60 11.31
C LYS A 9 11.54 2.26 12.79
N ASN A 10 12.42 2.77 13.65
CA ASN A 10 12.35 2.52 15.09
C ASN A 10 11.06 3.10 15.69
N LYS A 11 10.69 4.32 15.31
CA LYS A 11 9.43 4.94 15.75
C LYS A 11 8.20 4.17 15.28
N LEU A 12 8.18 3.69 14.04
CA LEU A 12 7.08 2.86 13.54
C LEU A 12 6.94 1.55 14.32
N LEU A 13 8.05 0.91 14.68
CA LEU A 13 8.03 -0.29 15.50
C LEU A 13 7.63 0.00 16.96
N GLU A 14 8.08 1.12 17.52
CA GLU A 14 7.71 1.56 18.87
C GLU A 14 6.19 1.78 18.99
N HIS A 15 5.58 2.48 18.03
CA HIS A 15 4.15 2.80 18.08
C HIS A 15 3.24 1.69 17.55
N PHE A 16 3.69 0.92 16.55
CA PHE A 16 2.82 0.01 15.81
C PHE A 16 3.38 -1.42 15.69
N GLY A 17 4.46 -1.78 16.38
CA GLY A 17 5.17 -3.06 16.19
C GLY A 17 4.32 -4.32 16.37
N SER A 18 3.24 -4.26 17.16
CA SER A 18 2.24 -5.33 17.26
C SER A 18 1.39 -5.47 15.99
N HIS A 19 1.12 -4.36 15.30
CA HIS A 19 0.22 -4.27 14.15
C HIS A 19 0.93 -4.30 12.79
N ILE A 20 2.23 -4.05 12.74
CA ILE A 20 3.01 -4.00 11.49
C ILE A 20 4.12 -5.05 11.46
N LEU A 21 4.48 -5.46 10.25
CA LEU A 21 5.63 -6.27 9.92
C LEU A 21 6.51 -5.47 8.98
N ILE A 22 7.80 -5.35 9.29
CA ILE A 22 8.79 -4.74 8.40
C ILE A 22 9.69 -5.86 7.88
N SER A 23 9.73 -6.03 6.57
CA SER A 23 10.43 -7.12 5.90
C SER A 23 11.36 -6.61 4.79
N SER A 24 12.11 -7.53 4.20
CA SER A 24 12.97 -7.28 3.05
C SER A 24 12.58 -8.20 1.90
N ARG A 25 12.57 -7.67 0.66
CA ARG A 25 12.27 -8.42 -0.56
C ARG A 25 13.28 -8.08 -1.66
N GLY A 26 14.18 -9.03 -1.94
CA GLY A 26 15.28 -8.81 -2.89
C GLY A 26 16.17 -7.66 -2.44
N LYS A 27 16.40 -6.67 -3.32
CA LYS A 27 17.17 -5.45 -3.01
C LYS A 27 16.39 -4.39 -2.21
N LYS A 28 15.07 -4.57 -2.01
CA LYS A 28 14.24 -3.60 -1.28
C LYS A 28 14.16 -4.00 0.20
N THR A 29 14.71 -3.16 1.06
CA THR A 29 14.64 -3.28 2.52
C THR A 29 13.55 -2.36 3.08
N ASN A 30 13.10 -2.61 4.31
CA ASN A 30 12.11 -1.80 5.03
C ASN A 30 10.71 -1.75 4.39
N VAL A 31 10.26 -2.86 3.82
CA VAL A 31 8.89 -2.98 3.30
C VAL A 31 7.93 -3.25 4.47
N GLY A 32 7.11 -2.26 4.80
CA GLY A 32 6.08 -2.35 5.83
C GLY A 32 4.79 -3.01 5.32
N THR A 33 4.16 -3.85 6.13
CA THR A 33 2.85 -4.45 5.86
C THR A 33 2.10 -4.62 7.17
N LEU A 34 0.78 -4.45 7.17
CA LEU A 34 -0.03 -4.75 8.36
C LEU A 34 -0.01 -6.25 8.65
N ARG A 35 0.23 -6.61 9.91
CA ARG A 35 0.32 -8.02 10.34
C ARG A 35 -0.96 -8.78 10.03
N THR A 36 -2.12 -8.17 10.26
CA THR A 36 -3.44 -8.76 9.94
C THR A 36 -3.58 -9.06 8.44
N THR A 37 -3.16 -8.14 7.58
CA THR A 37 -3.18 -8.32 6.12
C THR A 37 -2.23 -9.42 5.68
N ALA A 38 -1.00 -9.42 6.21
CA ALA A 38 -0.02 -10.47 5.93
C ALA A 38 -0.53 -11.86 6.35
N SER A 39 -1.05 -11.98 7.57
CA SER A 39 -1.67 -13.21 8.08
C SER A 39 -2.82 -13.66 7.20
N LYS A 40 -3.74 -12.77 6.82
CA LYS A 40 -4.87 -13.10 5.96
C LYS A 40 -4.44 -13.62 4.59
N ILE A 41 -3.45 -12.98 3.97
CA ILE A 41 -2.91 -13.40 2.67
C ILE A 41 -2.25 -14.78 2.80
N LEU A 42 -1.45 -14.99 3.85
CA LEU A 42 -0.78 -16.27 4.08
C LEU A 42 -1.79 -17.39 4.34
N SER A 43 -2.76 -17.18 5.23
CA SER A 43 -3.85 -18.14 5.46
C SER A 43 -4.58 -18.47 4.16
N GLN A 44 -5.03 -17.46 3.40
CA GLN A 44 -5.69 -17.69 2.11
C GLN A 44 -4.83 -18.45 1.10
N TYR A 45 -3.50 -18.24 1.13
CA TYR A 45 -2.58 -18.95 0.25
C TYR A 45 -2.46 -20.42 0.62
N PHE A 46 -2.28 -20.73 1.91
CA PHE A 46 -2.14 -22.11 2.40
C PHE A 46 -3.46 -22.88 2.45
N ASP A 47 -4.58 -22.20 2.65
CA ASP A 47 -5.93 -22.78 2.64
C ASP A 47 -6.45 -23.05 1.21
N SER A 48 -5.79 -22.49 0.18
CA SER A 48 -6.13 -22.77 -1.21
C SER A 48 -5.50 -24.09 -1.68
N PRO A 49 -6.24 -24.95 -2.41
CA PRO A 49 -5.68 -26.20 -2.92
C PRO A 49 -4.48 -25.89 -3.81
N GLN A 50 -3.29 -26.30 -3.37
CA GLN A 50 -2.06 -26.09 -4.13
C GLN A 50 -2.04 -27.02 -5.34
N THR A 51 -2.63 -26.56 -6.44
CA THR A 51 -2.46 -27.19 -7.75
C THR A 51 -1.05 -26.92 -8.26
N ASN A 52 -0.33 -27.95 -8.71
CA ASN A 52 0.99 -27.77 -9.34
C ASN A 52 0.95 -27.10 -10.72
N ASP A 53 -0.24 -26.82 -11.25
CA ASP A 53 -0.40 -26.09 -12.50
C ASP A 53 -0.06 -24.59 -12.34
N ALA A 54 0.95 -24.16 -13.08
CA ALA A 54 1.42 -22.77 -13.08
C ALA A 54 0.35 -21.78 -13.56
N LYS A 55 -0.56 -22.20 -14.46
CA LYS A 55 -1.66 -21.34 -14.93
C LYS A 55 -2.65 -21.04 -13.81
N THR A 56 -3.02 -22.07 -13.05
CA THR A 56 -3.90 -21.93 -11.89
C THR A 56 -3.29 -21.06 -10.80
N LYS A 57 -1.99 -21.23 -10.48
CA LYS A 57 -1.28 -20.35 -9.52
C LYS A 57 -1.28 -18.88 -9.95
N LYS A 58 -1.06 -18.60 -11.24
CA LYS A 58 -1.11 -17.23 -11.79
C LYS A 58 -2.50 -16.62 -11.65
N LEU A 59 -3.56 -17.39 -11.93
CA LEU A 59 -4.95 -16.93 -11.78
C LEU A 59 -5.30 -16.63 -10.32
N ILE A 60 -4.89 -17.47 -9.37
CA ILE A 60 -5.11 -17.25 -7.93
C ILE A 60 -4.43 -15.96 -7.47
N LEU A 61 -3.20 -15.70 -7.95
CA LEU A 61 -2.48 -14.47 -7.63
C LEU A 61 -3.22 -13.23 -8.15
N ILE A 62 -3.66 -13.26 -9.41
CA ILE A 62 -4.42 -12.17 -10.05
C ILE A 62 -5.73 -11.93 -9.29
N GLN A 63 -6.47 -12.98 -8.97
CA GLN A 63 -7.74 -12.88 -8.23
C GLN A 63 -7.53 -12.31 -6.82
N THR A 64 -6.48 -12.74 -6.13
CA THR A 64 -6.14 -12.23 -4.79
C THR A 64 -5.78 -10.75 -4.86
N ALA A 65 -4.94 -10.34 -5.80
CA ALA A 65 -4.61 -8.93 -6.01
C ALA A 65 -5.85 -8.08 -6.33
N ALA A 66 -6.73 -8.57 -7.20
CA ALA A 66 -7.99 -7.88 -7.53
C ALA A 66 -8.91 -7.75 -6.30
N LYS A 67 -9.03 -8.80 -5.47
CA LYS A 67 -9.80 -8.76 -4.22
C LYS A 67 -9.23 -7.73 -3.24
N LEU A 68 -7.91 -7.68 -3.08
CA LEU A 68 -7.23 -6.70 -2.22
C LEU A 68 -7.46 -5.28 -2.72
N THR A 69 -7.26 -5.01 -4.02
CA THR A 69 -7.51 -3.71 -4.63
C THR A 69 -8.97 -3.27 -4.44
N LYS A 70 -9.93 -4.16 -4.73
CA LYS A 70 -11.36 -3.88 -4.54
C LYS A 70 -11.70 -3.58 -3.09
N SER A 71 -11.16 -4.36 -2.15
CA SER A 71 -11.38 -4.15 -0.72
C SER A 71 -10.79 -2.82 -0.26
N ASN A 72 -9.60 -2.45 -0.75
CA ASN A 72 -8.97 -1.17 -0.42
C ASN A 72 -9.79 0.00 -0.97
N ILE A 73 -10.21 -0.04 -2.23
CA ILE A 73 -11.06 1.03 -2.82
C ILE A 73 -12.36 1.18 -2.03
N LYS A 74 -13.02 0.06 -1.70
CA LYS A 74 -14.27 0.09 -0.92
C LYS A 74 -14.09 0.57 0.52
N GLY A 75 -12.90 0.37 1.10
CA GLY A 75 -12.58 0.78 2.46
C GLY A 75 -12.21 2.26 2.58
N VAL A 76 -11.93 2.95 1.47
CA VAL A 76 -11.78 4.41 1.45
C VAL A 76 -13.18 5.00 1.56
N ALA A 77 -13.43 5.77 2.62
CA ALA A 77 -14.64 6.56 2.74
C ALA A 77 -14.72 7.49 1.52
N ALA A 78 -15.69 7.24 0.63
CA ALA A 78 -15.98 8.16 -0.45
C ALA A 78 -16.56 9.43 0.19
N SER A 79 -15.77 10.50 0.26
CA SER A 79 -16.28 11.83 0.62
C SER A 79 -17.30 12.23 -0.45
N LYS A 80 -18.58 11.99 -0.16
CA LYS A 80 -19.70 12.36 -1.03
C LYS A 80 -20.25 13.75 -0.72
N GLU A 81 -19.74 14.40 0.33
CA GLU A 81 -20.35 15.60 0.90
C GLU A 81 -19.77 16.90 0.33
N VAL A 82 -18.56 16.88 -0.22
CA VAL A 82 -17.94 18.07 -0.83
C VAL A 82 -17.28 17.69 -2.14
N TYR A 83 -17.95 18.01 -3.24
CA TYR A 83 -17.27 18.11 -4.53
C TYR A 83 -16.43 19.40 -4.52
N PRO A 84 -15.11 19.33 -4.76
CA PRO A 84 -14.25 20.52 -4.73
C PRO A 84 -14.77 21.57 -5.72
N GLY A 85 -14.92 22.81 -5.23
CA GLY A 85 -15.30 23.93 -6.07
C GLY A 85 -14.19 24.28 -7.06
N SER A 86 -14.48 25.14 -8.03
CA SER A 86 -13.50 25.59 -9.03
C SER A 86 -12.21 26.16 -8.41
N GLU A 87 -12.30 26.77 -7.22
CA GLU A 87 -11.16 27.32 -6.50
C GLU A 87 -10.30 26.24 -5.80
N ASP A 88 -10.91 25.16 -5.31
CA ASP A 88 -10.18 24.03 -4.72
C ASP A 88 -9.35 23.29 -5.79
N ILE A 89 -9.88 23.19 -7.01
CA ILE A 89 -9.21 22.56 -8.16
C ILE A 89 -7.97 23.36 -8.59
N ARG A 90 -8.02 24.70 -8.51
CA ARG A 90 -6.89 25.60 -8.81
C ARG A 90 -5.76 25.52 -7.79
N LEU A 91 -6.07 25.17 -6.54
CA LEU A 91 -5.08 24.94 -5.49
C LEU A 91 -4.33 23.62 -5.71
N VAL A 92 -5.03 22.59 -6.16
CA VAL A 92 -4.41 21.30 -6.51
C VAL A 92 -3.50 21.41 -7.73
N SER A 93 -3.87 22.17 -8.77
CA SER A 93 -3.02 22.31 -9.96
C SER A 93 -1.64 22.93 -9.66
N LYS A 94 -1.56 23.91 -8.74
CA LYS A 94 -0.28 24.48 -8.28
C LYS A 94 0.61 23.45 -7.57
N ASN A 95 0.02 22.47 -6.89
CA ASN A 95 0.75 21.38 -6.24
C ASN A 95 1.20 20.31 -7.23
N VAL A 96 0.41 20.02 -8.28
CA VAL A 96 0.80 19.08 -9.35
C VAL A 96 2.01 19.59 -10.13
N ASP A 97 2.07 20.90 -10.40
CA ASP A 97 3.25 21.53 -11.03
C ASP A 97 4.52 21.39 -10.19
N SER A 98 4.37 21.35 -8.87
CA SER A 98 5.48 21.16 -7.92
C SER A 98 5.98 19.71 -7.90
N VAL A 99 5.09 18.74 -8.08
CA VAL A 99 5.45 17.31 -8.20
C VAL A 99 6.14 17.05 -9.54
N GLN A 100 5.64 17.62 -10.65
CA GLN A 100 6.25 17.47 -11.97
C GLN A 100 7.69 18.05 -12.04
N LYS A 101 7.94 19.19 -11.38
CA LYS A 101 9.29 19.77 -11.29
C LYS A 101 10.28 18.87 -10.55
N HIS A 102 9.84 18.13 -9.54
CA HIS A 102 10.73 17.26 -8.77
C HIS A 102 11.14 15.98 -9.52
N PHE A 103 10.27 15.48 -10.42
CA PHE A 103 10.58 14.32 -11.26
C PHE A 103 11.45 14.64 -12.49
N ASN A 104 11.51 15.91 -12.91
CA ASN A 104 12.35 16.34 -14.04
C ASN A 104 13.80 16.71 -13.64
N CYS A 105 14.19 16.49 -12.37
CA CYS A 105 15.56 16.69 -11.89
C CYS A 105 16.35 15.38 -11.68
N PHE A 106 15.90 14.28 -12.29
CA PHE A 106 16.68 13.03 -12.43
C PHE A 106 16.83 12.66 -13.90
#